data_AF-A0A2M8SCI3-F1
#
_entry.id   AF-A0A2M8SCI3-F1
#
_cell.length_a   1.000
_cell.length_b   1.000
_cell.length_c   1.000
_cell.angle_alpha   90.00
_cell.angle_beta   90.00
_cell.angle_gamma   90.00
#
_symmetry.space_group_name_H-M   'P 1'
#
loop_
_entity.id
_entity.type
_entity.pdbx_description
1 polymer ?
#
loop_
_entity_poly.entity_id
_entity_poly.type
_entity_poly.pdbx_seq_one_letter_code
_entity_poly.pdbx_strand_id
1 'polypeptide(L)'
;AVILILAVVWLMRNFYQQPAPGGTSGVLAASQPAATPTLSVAAIPEPGTGSTDSILRLASLHTIIPSRPRVDVITYAVQTGDSVFGIAEKFGLKPSTILFGNYAILKDTPHSLRPGQELNILPVDGTYYEWQAGDGLNSVAQFFGVDAEVIVDFPGNHLDPDTIGDYTHPNIQAGTWLVVPGGKREFTSWQAPIGVTRDQPALARVMGAGSCGAISGGAIGFGTFVWPTTSHWVGGYDYSPETGHRAIDLAGSLGSGIFATDAGVIVYAGWNDYGYGNMIMID
;
A
#
# COMPACT_ATOMS: atom_id res chain seq x y z
N ALA A 1 -35.22 -44.39 -9.57
CA ALA A 1 -34.92 -43.48 -10.70
C ALA A 1 -36.19 -43.09 -11.47
N VAL A 2 -36.97 -44.03 -12.01
CA VAL A 2 -38.15 -43.73 -12.87
C VAL A 2 -39.27 -42.96 -12.16
N ILE A 3 -39.54 -43.25 -10.89
CA ILE A 3 -40.59 -42.56 -10.10
C ILE A 3 -40.24 -41.08 -9.88
N LEU A 4 -38.95 -40.77 -9.74
CA LEU A 4 -38.46 -39.41 -9.50
C LEU A 4 -38.54 -38.56 -10.77
N ILE A 5 -38.32 -39.18 -11.94
CA ILE A 5 -38.49 -38.53 -13.24
C ILE A 5 -39.97 -38.22 -13.51
N LEU A 6 -40.88 -39.15 -13.18
CA LEU A 6 -42.33 -38.92 -13.34
C LEU A 6 -42.85 -37.81 -12.41
N ALA A 7 -42.32 -37.70 -11.19
CA ALA A 7 -42.65 -36.62 -10.27
C ALA A 7 -42.18 -35.25 -10.78
N VAL A 8 -40.98 -35.18 -11.36
CA VAL A 8 -40.43 -33.93 -11.96
C VAL A 8 -41.22 -33.52 -13.20
N VAL A 9 -41.61 -34.47 -14.06
CA VAL A 9 -42.43 -34.18 -15.24
C VAL A 9 -43.83 -33.71 -14.84
N TRP A 10 -44.42 -34.28 -13.79
CA TRP A 10 -45.72 -33.85 -13.26
C TRP A 10 -45.67 -32.44 -12.66
N LEU A 11 -44.63 -32.12 -11.89
CA LEU A 11 -44.41 -30.79 -11.31
C LEU A 11 -44.20 -29.71 -12.37
N MET A 12 -43.43 -30.00 -13.42
CA MET A 12 -43.23 -29.03 -14.52
C MET A 12 -44.51 -28.81 -15.32
N ARG A 13 -45.34 -29.83 -15.53
CA ARG A 13 -46.60 -29.67 -16.27
C ARG A 13 -47.61 -28.79 -15.52
N ASN A 14 -47.59 -28.81 -14.19
CA ASN A 14 -48.45 -27.99 -13.35
C ASN A 14 -47.97 -26.52 -13.29
N PHE A 15 -46.66 -26.28 -13.44
CA PHE A 15 -46.09 -24.93 -13.47
C PHE A 15 -46.34 -24.19 -14.80
N TYR A 16 -46.44 -24.91 -15.92
CA TYR A 16 -46.63 -24.31 -17.26
C TYR A 16 -48.11 -24.12 -17.68
N GLN A 17 -49.08 -24.40 -16.81
CA GLN A 17 -50.52 -24.18 -17.09
C GLN A 17 -51.10 -22.95 -16.38
N GLN A 18 -50.31 -21.89 -16.17
CA GLN A 18 -50.88 -20.61 -15.80
C GLN A 18 -51.38 -19.86 -17.05
N PRO A 19 -52.66 -19.47 -17.12
CA PRO A 19 -53.15 -18.58 -18.17
C PRO A 19 -52.45 -17.23 -18.03
N ALA A 20 -51.98 -16.68 -19.15
CA ALA A 20 -51.48 -15.32 -19.19
C ALA A 20 -52.54 -14.34 -18.64
N PRO A 21 -52.18 -13.38 -17.78
CA PRO A 21 -53.10 -12.32 -17.40
C PRO A 21 -53.36 -11.45 -18.64
N GLY A 22 -54.54 -11.63 -19.24
CA GLY A 22 -55.12 -10.70 -20.19
C GLY A 22 -55.49 -9.41 -19.47
N GLY A 23 -54.52 -8.50 -19.36
CA GLY A 23 -54.72 -7.13 -18.93
C GLY A 23 -54.81 -6.22 -20.14
N THR A 24 -56.03 -5.90 -20.58
CA THR A 24 -56.29 -4.70 -21.39
C THR A 24 -56.07 -3.46 -20.53
N SER A 25 -54.85 -2.93 -20.55
CA SER A 25 -54.55 -1.60 -20.01
C SER A 25 -54.39 -0.65 -21.19
N GLY A 26 -55.34 0.27 -21.32
CA GLY A 26 -55.32 1.32 -22.32
C GLY A 26 -54.00 2.10 -22.24
N VAL A 27 -53.43 2.36 -23.41
CA VAL A 27 -52.31 3.29 -23.57
C VAL A 27 -52.85 4.69 -23.23
N LEU A 28 -52.71 5.10 -21.98
CA LEU A 28 -52.74 6.51 -21.64
C LEU A 28 -51.48 7.12 -22.25
N ALA A 29 -51.68 7.98 -23.25
CA ALA A 29 -50.61 8.78 -23.82
C ALA A 29 -49.87 9.49 -22.68
N ALA A 30 -48.56 9.36 -22.66
CA ALA A 30 -47.71 10.14 -21.77
C ALA A 30 -48.01 11.63 -21.98
N SER A 31 -48.26 12.37 -20.91
CA SER A 31 -48.37 13.83 -20.98
C SER A 31 -47.07 14.38 -21.56
N GLN A 32 -47.18 15.17 -22.63
CA GLN A 32 -46.03 15.87 -23.21
C GLN A 32 -45.29 16.65 -22.11
N PRO A 33 -43.95 16.69 -22.14
CA PRO A 33 -43.19 17.52 -21.21
C PRO A 33 -43.64 18.97 -21.36
N ALA A 34 -43.98 19.60 -20.23
CA ALA A 34 -44.31 21.02 -20.19
C ALA A 34 -43.14 21.82 -20.77
N ALA A 35 -43.44 22.75 -21.69
CA ALA A 35 -42.45 23.63 -22.26
C ALA A 35 -41.69 24.37 -21.15
N THR A 36 -40.36 24.26 -21.15
CA THR A 36 -39.50 25.06 -20.29
C THR A 36 -39.83 26.53 -20.52
N PRO A 37 -40.05 27.34 -19.46
CA PRO A 37 -40.30 28.77 -19.64
C PRO A 37 -39.11 29.37 -20.38
N THR A 38 -39.38 29.89 -21.58
CA THR A 38 -38.37 30.64 -22.32
C THR A 38 -38.12 31.92 -21.53
N LEU A 39 -36.92 32.06 -20.97
CA LEU A 39 -36.49 33.31 -20.36
C LEU A 39 -36.58 34.39 -21.44
N SER A 40 -37.49 35.35 -21.25
CA SER A 40 -37.49 36.57 -22.05
C SER A 40 -36.18 37.29 -21.78
N VAL A 41 -35.27 37.25 -22.76
CA VAL A 41 -34.05 38.04 -22.73
C VAL A 41 -34.50 39.49 -22.83
N ALA A 42 -34.54 40.20 -21.70
CA ALA A 42 -34.64 41.64 -21.70
C ALA A 42 -33.56 42.18 -22.66
N ALA A 43 -33.97 43.06 -23.58
CA ALA A 43 -33.10 43.59 -24.62
C ALA A 43 -31.78 44.07 -24.00
N ILE A 44 -30.69 43.38 -24.35
CA ILE A 44 -29.35 43.75 -23.93
C ILE A 44 -29.09 45.14 -24.52
N PRO A 45 -28.65 46.13 -23.72
CA PRO A 45 -28.29 47.43 -24.26
C PRO A 45 -27.24 47.24 -25.36
N GLU A 46 -27.49 47.83 -26.53
CA GLU A 46 -26.49 47.91 -27.61
C GLU A 46 -25.18 48.46 -27.02
N PRO A 47 -24.04 47.77 -27.19
CA PRO A 47 -22.79 48.22 -26.61
C PRO A 47 -22.44 49.59 -27.20
N GLY A 48 -22.43 50.61 -26.34
CA GLY A 48 -22.09 51.97 -26.74
C GLY A 48 -20.71 52.02 -27.39
N THR A 49 -20.63 52.62 -28.57
CA THR A 49 -19.37 52.92 -29.25
C THR A 49 -18.65 54.00 -28.47
N GLY A 50 -17.88 53.62 -27.44
CA GLY A 50 -17.14 54.57 -26.62
C GLY A 50 -16.13 53.89 -25.69
N SER A 51 -14.86 54.18 -25.96
CA SER A 51 -13.64 53.84 -25.21
C SER A 51 -13.01 52.46 -25.47
N THR A 52 -11.86 52.50 -26.13
CA THR A 52 -10.96 51.38 -26.47
C THR A 52 -10.10 50.93 -25.28
N ASP A 53 -10.69 50.78 -24.10
CA ASP A 53 -10.01 50.22 -22.91
C ASP A 53 -10.76 48.97 -22.46
N SER A 54 -10.69 47.95 -23.30
CA SER A 54 -11.26 46.64 -22.99
C SER A 54 -10.26 45.83 -22.17
N ILE A 55 -10.67 45.37 -20.99
CA ILE A 55 -9.88 44.39 -20.23
C ILE A 55 -9.86 43.09 -21.04
N LEU A 56 -8.73 42.79 -21.66
CA LEU A 56 -8.52 41.51 -22.33
C LEU A 56 -8.45 40.41 -21.27
N ARG A 57 -9.49 39.57 -21.20
CA ARG A 57 -9.47 38.35 -20.40
C ARG A 57 -8.65 37.30 -21.15
N LEU A 58 -7.33 37.33 -20.97
CA LEU A 58 -6.46 36.24 -21.41
C LEU A 58 -6.90 34.95 -20.73
N ALA A 59 -7.08 33.88 -21.50
CA ALA A 59 -7.38 32.58 -20.93
C ALA A 59 -6.18 32.13 -20.10
N SER A 60 -6.36 31.98 -18.78
CA SER A 60 -5.38 31.28 -17.95
C SER A 60 -5.44 29.80 -18.30
N LEU A 61 -4.44 29.30 -19.02
CA LEU A 61 -4.25 27.86 -19.26
C LEU A 61 -3.80 27.12 -17.99
N HIS A 62 -3.44 27.87 -16.93
CA HIS A 62 -3.08 27.30 -15.65
C HIS A 62 -4.36 26.94 -14.88
N THR A 63 -4.69 25.65 -14.89
CA THR A 63 -5.70 25.07 -14.02
C THR A 63 -5.02 24.59 -12.74
N ILE A 64 -5.42 25.13 -11.59
CA ILE A 64 -5.11 24.53 -10.29
C ILE A 64 -6.00 23.30 -10.17
N ILE A 65 -5.46 22.11 -10.43
CA ILE A 65 -6.17 20.86 -10.14
C ILE A 65 -6.21 20.76 -8.61
N PRO A 66 -7.39 20.76 -7.97
CA PRO A 66 -7.46 20.52 -6.53
C PRO A 66 -6.87 19.13 -6.27
N SER A 67 -5.81 19.04 -5.47
CA SER A 67 -5.33 17.76 -4.94
C SER A 67 -6.33 17.30 -3.88
N ARG A 68 -7.51 16.81 -4.30
CA ARG A 68 -8.41 16.14 -3.36
C ARG A 68 -7.71 14.85 -2.97
N PRO A 69 -7.46 14.61 -1.66
CA PRO A 69 -6.95 13.32 -1.21
C PRO A 69 -7.90 12.24 -1.73
N ARG A 70 -7.35 11.23 -2.41
CA ARG A 70 -8.14 10.06 -2.77
C ARG A 70 -8.49 9.28 -1.50
N VAL A 71 -9.59 8.56 -1.54
CA VAL A 71 -10.01 7.67 -0.44
C VAL A 71 -9.95 6.20 -0.84
N ASP A 72 -9.88 5.92 -2.14
CA ASP A 72 -9.83 4.56 -2.66
C ASP A 72 -8.39 4.03 -2.70
N VAL A 73 -8.25 2.73 -2.44
CA VAL A 73 -7.03 1.99 -2.74
C VAL A 73 -6.97 1.76 -4.25
N ILE A 74 -5.81 2.05 -4.85
CA ILE A 74 -5.58 1.85 -6.28
C ILE A 74 -4.55 0.75 -6.49
N THR A 75 -4.59 0.12 -7.65
CA THR A 75 -3.59 -0.86 -8.06
C THR A 75 -2.48 -0.18 -8.87
N TYR A 76 -1.24 -0.52 -8.57
CA TYR A 76 -0.06 -0.06 -9.31
C TYR A 76 0.76 -1.25 -9.79
N ALA A 77 1.00 -1.33 -11.09
CA ALA A 77 1.92 -2.30 -11.68
C ALA A 77 3.36 -1.80 -11.54
N VAL A 78 4.19 -2.56 -10.82
CA VAL A 78 5.61 -2.25 -10.57
C VAL A 78 6.35 -2.16 -11.90
N GLN A 79 7.11 -1.08 -12.08
CA GLN A 79 7.91 -0.84 -13.27
C GLN A 79 9.37 -1.29 -13.07
N THR A 80 10.09 -1.43 -14.17
CA THR A 80 11.54 -1.69 -14.11
C THR A 80 12.25 -0.50 -13.49
N GLY A 81 13.03 -0.74 -12.44
CA GLY A 81 13.76 0.30 -11.69
C GLY A 81 12.99 0.87 -10.51
N ASP A 82 11.73 0.47 -10.28
CA ASP A 82 11.00 0.86 -9.08
C ASP A 82 11.62 0.23 -7.83
N SER A 83 11.57 0.98 -6.73
CA SER A 83 11.85 0.50 -5.38
C SER A 83 10.64 0.78 -4.49
N VAL A 84 10.50 0.04 -3.38
CA VAL A 84 9.40 0.28 -2.42
C VAL A 84 9.38 1.73 -1.94
N PHE A 85 10.55 2.34 -1.79
CA PHE A 85 10.72 3.70 -1.30
C PHE A 85 10.40 4.72 -2.39
N GLY A 86 10.87 4.50 -3.62
CA GLY A 86 10.53 5.37 -4.75
C GLY A 86 9.04 5.34 -5.08
N ILE A 87 8.39 4.17 -4.97
CA ILE A 87 6.94 4.05 -5.08
C ILE A 87 6.26 4.82 -3.94
N ALA A 88 6.71 4.65 -2.71
CA ALA A 88 6.14 5.35 -1.56
C ALA A 88 6.25 6.87 -1.72
N GLU A 89 7.42 7.38 -2.08
CA GLU A 89 7.66 8.80 -2.37
C GLU A 89 6.75 9.32 -3.48
N LYS A 90 6.65 8.59 -4.59
CA LYS A 90 5.77 8.92 -5.73
C LYS A 90 4.30 9.11 -5.31
N PHE A 91 3.84 8.38 -4.30
CA PHE A 91 2.47 8.45 -3.80
C PHE A 91 2.32 9.24 -2.49
N GLY A 92 3.40 9.82 -1.97
CA GLY A 92 3.39 10.57 -0.70
C GLY A 92 3.07 9.69 0.51
N LEU A 93 3.54 8.44 0.51
CA LEU A 93 3.34 7.46 1.56
C LEU A 93 4.68 7.10 2.22
N LYS A 94 4.60 6.47 3.39
CA LYS A 94 5.73 5.79 4.01
C LYS A 94 6.03 4.49 3.28
N PRO A 95 7.32 4.10 3.18
CA PRO A 95 7.67 2.80 2.61
C PRO A 95 7.06 1.63 3.39
N SER A 96 6.84 1.78 4.71
CA SER A 96 6.16 0.78 5.54
C SER A 96 4.72 0.55 5.10
N THR A 97 4.00 1.60 4.71
CA THR A 97 2.63 1.52 4.18
C THR A 97 2.56 0.65 2.93
N ILE A 98 3.55 0.75 2.03
CA ILE A 98 3.62 -0.10 0.83
C ILE A 98 3.79 -1.58 1.21
N LEU A 99 4.64 -1.88 2.20
CA LEU A 99 4.85 -3.25 2.67
C LEU A 99 3.62 -3.78 3.41
N PHE A 100 3.03 -2.97 4.28
CA PHE A 100 1.87 -3.33 5.09
C PHE A 100 0.63 -3.55 4.24
N GLY A 101 0.44 -2.76 3.17
CA GLY A 101 -0.66 -2.94 2.21
C GLY A 101 -0.50 -4.13 1.25
N ASN A 102 0.70 -4.72 1.18
CA ASN A 102 1.05 -5.75 0.19
C ASN A 102 1.76 -6.96 0.82
N TYR A 103 1.45 -7.26 2.09
CA TYR A 103 2.13 -8.32 2.82
C TYR A 103 2.08 -9.68 2.13
N ALA A 104 0.95 -10.02 1.49
CA ALA A 104 0.79 -11.30 0.77
C ALA A 104 1.82 -11.49 -0.35
N ILE A 105 2.27 -10.41 -0.99
CA ILE A 105 3.21 -10.42 -2.12
C ILE A 105 4.64 -10.15 -1.64
N LEU A 106 4.82 -9.14 -0.78
CA LEU A 106 6.13 -8.64 -0.39
C LEU A 106 6.68 -9.29 0.88
N LYS A 107 5.82 -9.82 1.77
CA LYS A 107 6.21 -10.46 3.04
C LYS A 107 7.22 -9.65 3.86
N ASP A 108 6.95 -8.36 4.03
CA ASP A 108 7.85 -7.41 4.72
C ASP A 108 9.25 -7.35 4.12
N THR A 109 9.41 -7.69 2.86
CA THR A 109 10.72 -7.83 2.26
C THR A 109 10.85 -6.85 1.09
N PRO A 110 11.49 -5.69 1.26
CA PRO A 110 11.60 -4.68 0.20
C PRO A 110 12.24 -5.23 -1.09
N HIS A 111 13.16 -6.19 -0.96
CA HIS A 111 13.83 -6.83 -2.10
C HIS A 111 12.96 -7.87 -2.84
N SER A 112 11.77 -8.21 -2.34
CA SER A 112 10.82 -9.08 -3.04
C SER A 112 10.08 -8.39 -4.17
N LEU A 113 10.24 -7.06 -4.30
CA LEU A 113 9.64 -6.26 -5.35
C LEU A 113 10.17 -6.66 -6.72
N ARG A 114 9.27 -6.95 -7.67
CA ARG A 114 9.61 -7.33 -9.05
C ARG A 114 8.73 -6.59 -10.06
N PRO A 115 9.27 -6.21 -11.23
CA PRO A 115 8.47 -5.61 -12.29
C PRO A 115 7.26 -6.50 -12.67
N GLY A 116 6.12 -5.86 -12.90
CA GLY A 116 4.85 -6.52 -13.23
C GLY A 116 4.01 -6.97 -12.04
N GLN A 117 4.52 -6.92 -10.80
CA GLN A 117 3.69 -7.15 -9.62
C GLN A 117 2.63 -6.04 -9.50
N GLU A 118 1.42 -6.41 -9.10
CA GLU A 118 0.35 -5.47 -8.80
C GLU A 118 0.33 -5.19 -7.30
N LEU A 119 0.54 -3.93 -6.93
CA LEU A 119 0.51 -3.47 -5.55
C LEU A 119 -0.73 -2.65 -5.25
N ASN A 120 -1.32 -2.88 -4.09
CA ASN A 120 -2.27 -1.99 -3.45
C ASN A 120 -1.53 -0.74 -2.96
N ILE A 121 -1.95 0.42 -3.46
CA ILE A 121 -1.43 1.72 -3.03
C ILE A 121 -2.51 2.39 -2.18
N LEU A 122 -2.25 2.54 -0.90
CA LEU A 122 -3.20 3.10 0.06
C LEU A 122 -3.32 4.61 -0.07
N PRO A 123 -4.49 5.20 0.18
CA PRO A 123 -4.72 6.65 0.10
C PRO A 123 -3.97 7.44 1.19
N VAL A 124 -3.66 6.79 2.30
CA VAL A 124 -3.02 7.36 3.50
C VAL A 124 -2.03 6.35 4.08
N ASP A 125 -1.12 6.82 4.94
CA ASP A 125 -0.26 5.92 5.70
C ASP A 125 -1.07 4.97 6.57
N GLY A 126 -0.69 3.69 6.61
CA GLY A 126 -1.40 2.68 7.39
C GLY A 126 -1.16 1.25 6.92
N THR A 127 -2.10 0.38 7.28
CA THR A 127 -2.09 -1.05 6.91
C THR A 127 -3.34 -1.39 6.10
N TYR A 128 -3.23 -2.32 5.15
CA TYR A 128 -4.39 -2.88 4.45
C TYR A 128 -4.68 -4.26 5.00
N TYR A 129 -5.88 -4.44 5.52
CA TYR A 129 -6.25 -5.63 6.27
C TYR A 129 -7.45 -6.32 5.64
N GLU A 130 -7.34 -7.61 5.41
CA GLU A 130 -8.47 -8.44 5.02
C GLU A 130 -9.19 -8.92 6.27
N TRP A 131 -10.45 -8.53 6.43
CA TRP A 131 -11.31 -8.91 7.53
C TRP A 131 -11.55 -10.42 7.54
N GLN A 132 -11.27 -11.08 8.66
CA GLN A 132 -11.46 -12.51 8.86
C GLN A 132 -12.75 -12.82 9.60
N ALA A 133 -13.25 -14.04 9.40
CA ALA A 133 -14.46 -14.49 10.10
C ALA A 133 -14.20 -14.60 11.62
N GLY A 134 -14.97 -13.85 12.40
CA GLY A 134 -14.86 -13.83 13.86
C GLY A 134 -13.91 -12.77 14.42
N ASP A 135 -13.35 -11.90 13.58
CA ASP A 135 -12.60 -10.74 14.06
C ASP A 135 -13.49 -9.80 14.89
N GLY A 136 -12.90 -9.23 15.95
CA GLY A 136 -13.47 -8.10 16.68
C GLY A 136 -12.77 -6.82 16.27
N LEU A 137 -13.52 -5.75 16.03
CA LEU A 137 -12.97 -4.46 15.60
C LEU A 137 -12.02 -3.89 16.66
N ASN A 138 -12.36 -4.03 17.95
CA ASN A 138 -11.49 -3.61 19.05
C ASN A 138 -10.14 -4.33 19.05
N SER A 139 -10.14 -5.65 18.85
CA SER A 139 -8.89 -6.43 18.79
C SER A 139 -8.05 -6.09 17.56
N VAL A 140 -8.69 -5.88 16.41
CA VAL A 140 -8.02 -5.50 15.17
C VAL A 140 -7.39 -4.11 15.30
N ALA A 141 -8.15 -3.13 15.80
CA ALA A 141 -7.67 -1.78 16.04
C ALA A 141 -6.49 -1.76 17.02
N GLN A 142 -6.61 -2.50 18.14
CA GLN A 142 -5.55 -2.64 19.13
C GLN A 142 -4.29 -3.29 18.53
N PHE A 143 -4.42 -4.34 17.72
CA PHE A 143 -3.30 -5.00 17.06
C PHE A 143 -2.52 -4.03 16.17
N PHE A 144 -3.22 -3.12 15.48
CA PHE A 144 -2.61 -2.11 14.62
C PHE A 144 -2.24 -0.80 15.35
N GLY A 145 -2.53 -0.70 16.66
CA GLY A 145 -2.21 0.47 17.48
C GLY A 145 -3.03 1.71 17.14
N VAL A 146 -4.30 1.55 16.73
CA VAL A 146 -5.24 2.64 16.44
C VAL A 146 -6.53 2.49 17.23
N ASP A 147 -7.34 3.55 17.26
CA ASP A 147 -8.71 3.49 17.79
C ASP A 147 -9.64 2.84 16.75
N ALA A 148 -10.68 2.14 17.20
CA ALA A 148 -11.60 1.44 16.32
C ALA A 148 -12.36 2.40 15.40
N GLU A 149 -12.71 3.58 15.90
CA GLU A 149 -13.37 4.66 15.19
C GLU A 149 -12.55 5.13 13.98
N VAL A 150 -11.22 5.10 14.04
CA VAL A 150 -10.36 5.48 12.91
C VAL A 150 -10.58 4.55 11.71
N ILE A 151 -10.92 3.27 11.95
CA ILE A 151 -11.23 2.30 10.89
C ILE A 151 -12.65 2.54 10.37
N VAL A 152 -13.62 2.78 11.26
CA VAL A 152 -15.04 2.97 10.87
C VAL A 152 -15.23 4.27 10.11
N ASP A 153 -14.67 5.36 10.62
CA ASP A 153 -14.87 6.71 10.09
C ASP A 153 -14.09 6.95 8.79
N PHE A 154 -13.20 6.02 8.41
CA PHE A 154 -12.44 6.15 7.17
C PHE A 154 -13.37 5.93 5.96
N PRO A 155 -13.62 6.95 5.11
CA PRO A 155 -14.65 6.85 4.07
C PRO A 155 -14.37 5.77 3.02
N GLY A 156 -13.09 5.43 2.80
CA GLY A 156 -12.69 4.38 1.86
C GLY A 156 -12.97 2.96 2.32
N ASN A 157 -13.38 2.76 3.58
CA ASN A 157 -13.81 1.46 4.09
C ASN A 157 -15.29 1.19 3.87
N HIS A 158 -16.07 2.21 3.52
CA HIS A 158 -17.52 2.10 3.28
C HIS A 158 -18.28 1.45 4.45
N LEU A 159 -17.80 1.65 5.67
CA LEU A 159 -18.47 1.24 6.89
C LEU A 159 -19.47 2.32 7.31
N ASP A 160 -20.60 1.90 7.85
CA ASP A 160 -21.62 2.80 8.37
C ASP A 160 -21.65 2.66 9.90
N PRO A 161 -21.28 3.70 10.65
CA PRO A 161 -21.31 3.71 12.12
C PRO A 161 -22.66 3.30 12.71
N ASP A 162 -23.77 3.55 12.00
CA ASP A 162 -25.12 3.25 12.48
C ASP A 162 -25.47 1.76 12.31
N THR A 163 -24.76 1.03 11.45
CA THR A 163 -25.06 -0.39 11.13
C THR A 163 -23.98 -1.37 11.54
N ILE A 164 -22.80 -0.90 11.95
CA ILE A 164 -21.66 -1.74 12.33
C ILE A 164 -21.91 -2.55 13.60
N GLY A 165 -22.76 -2.05 14.51
CA GLY A 165 -23.13 -2.75 15.74
C GLY A 165 -22.02 -2.75 16.80
N ASP A 166 -21.93 -3.84 17.56
CA ASP A 166 -20.96 -3.99 18.65
C ASP A 166 -19.55 -4.21 18.09
N TYR A 167 -18.58 -3.38 18.49
CA TYR A 167 -17.19 -3.47 18.04
C TYR A 167 -16.48 -4.77 18.46
N THR A 168 -17.02 -5.54 19.40
CA THR A 168 -16.51 -6.88 19.71
C THR A 168 -16.95 -7.92 18.67
N HIS A 169 -18.09 -7.72 18.02
CA HIS A 169 -18.67 -8.60 17.00
C HIS A 169 -19.35 -7.76 15.92
N PRO A 170 -18.57 -6.98 15.14
CA PRO A 170 -19.13 -6.00 14.22
C PRO A 170 -19.76 -6.70 13.00
N ASN A 171 -20.73 -6.05 12.39
CA ASN A 171 -21.38 -6.49 11.16
C ASN A 171 -20.51 -6.19 9.93
N ILE A 172 -19.34 -6.83 9.84
CA ILE A 172 -18.42 -6.74 8.70
C ILE A 172 -18.29 -8.13 8.08
N GLN A 173 -18.49 -8.21 6.76
CA GLN A 173 -18.38 -9.47 6.03
C GLN A 173 -16.92 -9.93 5.95
N ALA A 174 -16.65 -11.21 6.22
CA ALA A 174 -15.33 -11.80 6.01
C ALA A 174 -14.88 -11.68 4.54
N GLY A 175 -13.60 -11.41 4.32
CA GLY A 175 -13.00 -11.07 3.02
C GLY A 175 -13.10 -9.60 2.64
N THR A 176 -13.74 -8.76 3.47
CA THR A 176 -13.76 -7.31 3.25
C THR A 176 -12.37 -6.74 3.49
N TRP A 177 -11.85 -5.96 2.54
CA TRP A 177 -10.58 -5.28 2.72
C TRP A 177 -10.79 -3.89 3.32
N LEU A 178 -10.03 -3.59 4.37
CA LEU A 178 -10.12 -2.34 5.12
C LEU A 178 -8.76 -1.67 5.17
N VAL A 179 -8.75 -0.38 4.88
CA VAL A 179 -7.64 0.51 5.21
C VAL A 179 -7.70 0.78 6.72
N VAL A 180 -6.56 0.65 7.38
CA VAL A 180 -6.38 1.01 8.79
C VAL A 180 -5.48 2.25 8.82
N PRO A 181 -6.03 3.48 8.76
CA PRO A 181 -5.24 4.71 8.74
C PRO A 181 -4.34 4.83 9.98
N GLY A 182 -3.06 5.10 9.76
CA GLY A 182 -2.05 5.15 10.82
C GLY A 182 -1.70 3.80 11.44
N GLY A 183 -2.39 2.72 11.06
CA GLY A 183 -2.20 1.38 11.57
C GLY A 183 -0.81 0.85 11.27
N LYS A 184 -0.12 0.38 12.29
CA LYS A 184 1.23 -0.20 12.21
C LYS A 184 1.20 -1.64 12.67
N ARG A 185 2.09 -2.45 12.13
CA ARG A 185 2.36 -3.79 12.65
C ARG A 185 3.85 -3.98 12.81
N GLU A 186 4.21 -4.91 13.70
CA GLU A 186 5.61 -5.32 13.84
C GLU A 186 6.12 -5.88 12.51
N PHE A 187 7.27 -5.36 12.10
CA PHE A 187 7.94 -5.80 10.90
C PHE A 187 8.57 -7.17 11.17
N THR A 188 8.19 -8.19 10.40
CA THR A 188 8.82 -9.51 10.53
C THR A 188 10.19 -9.46 9.85
N SER A 189 11.24 -9.17 10.63
CA SER A 189 12.60 -9.08 10.09
C SER A 189 13.22 -10.46 9.91
N TRP A 190 13.49 -10.83 8.65
CA TRP A 190 14.31 -11.98 8.28
C TRP A 190 15.81 -11.63 8.20
N GLN A 191 16.23 -10.57 8.90
CA GLN A 191 17.61 -10.12 8.85
C GLN A 191 18.54 -11.06 9.60
N ALA A 192 19.79 -11.05 9.14
CA ALA A 192 20.88 -11.66 9.88
C ALA A 192 20.98 -11.03 11.28
N PRO A 193 21.41 -11.78 12.31
CA PRO A 193 21.63 -11.23 13.64
C PRO A 193 22.48 -9.96 13.59
N ILE A 194 21.94 -8.86 14.13
CA ILE A 194 22.66 -7.60 14.29
C ILE A 194 23.61 -7.67 15.49
N GLY A 195 24.74 -6.97 15.41
CA GLY A 195 25.65 -6.82 16.55
C GLY A 195 26.48 -8.06 16.86
N VAL A 196 26.94 -8.79 15.84
CA VAL A 196 27.99 -9.79 16.05
C VAL A 196 29.26 -9.08 16.46
N THR A 197 29.75 -9.40 17.65
CA THR A 197 31.01 -8.89 18.18
C THR A 197 32.02 -10.02 18.33
N ARG A 198 33.30 -9.66 18.51
CA ARG A 198 34.36 -10.63 18.79
C ARG A 198 34.14 -11.42 20.08
N ASP A 199 33.34 -10.89 21.01
CA ASP A 199 32.94 -11.54 22.27
C ASP A 199 31.82 -12.57 22.07
N GLN A 200 31.10 -12.52 20.94
CA GLN A 200 29.97 -13.40 20.64
C GLN A 200 30.09 -14.07 19.25
N PRO A 201 31.18 -14.81 18.98
CA PRO A 201 31.45 -15.41 17.65
C PRO A 201 30.42 -16.49 17.25
N ALA A 202 29.65 -17.01 18.20
CA ALA A 202 28.58 -17.96 17.92
C ALA A 202 27.46 -17.34 17.04
N LEU A 203 27.19 -16.04 17.18
CA LEU A 203 26.21 -15.34 16.34
C LEU A 203 26.65 -15.27 14.87
N ALA A 204 27.96 -15.29 14.61
CA ALA A 204 28.50 -15.36 13.25
C ALA A 204 28.15 -16.69 12.56
N ARG A 205 28.12 -17.79 13.31
CA ARG A 205 28.00 -19.16 12.75
C ARG A 205 26.64 -19.44 12.15
N VAL A 206 25.58 -18.86 12.71
CA VAL A 206 24.22 -19.04 12.17
C VAL A 206 24.04 -18.35 10.82
N MET A 207 24.90 -17.37 10.50
CA MET A 207 24.86 -16.61 9.25
C MET A 207 25.49 -17.33 8.04
N GLY A 208 26.11 -18.49 8.23
CA GLY A 208 26.68 -19.30 7.13
C GLY A 208 28.20 -19.40 7.14
N ALA A 209 28.75 -19.85 6.00
CA ALA A 209 30.16 -20.25 5.87
C ALA A 209 31.18 -19.12 6.07
N GLY A 210 30.76 -17.85 6.01
CA GLY A 210 31.62 -16.68 6.26
C GLY A 210 31.97 -16.41 7.72
N SER A 211 31.48 -17.23 8.67
CA SER A 211 31.68 -17.00 10.10
C SER A 211 33.15 -17.08 10.51
N CYS A 212 33.64 -16.09 11.27
CA CYS A 212 34.94 -16.20 11.92
C CYS A 212 34.85 -17.00 13.24
N GLY A 213 35.99 -17.56 13.66
CA GLY A 213 36.11 -18.20 14.97
C GLY A 213 36.13 -17.18 16.12
N ALA A 214 36.50 -17.64 17.32
CA ALA A 214 36.79 -16.72 18.41
C ALA A 214 38.03 -15.88 18.08
N ILE A 215 37.92 -14.56 18.23
CA ILE A 215 39.00 -13.62 17.95
C ILE A 215 39.35 -12.89 19.24
N SER A 216 40.62 -12.89 19.63
CA SER A 216 41.12 -12.15 20.79
C SER A 216 41.99 -10.97 20.34
N GLY A 217 41.64 -9.77 20.80
CA GLY A 217 42.35 -8.53 20.46
C GLY A 217 42.01 -7.99 19.07
N GLY A 218 42.96 -7.27 18.47
CA GLY A 218 42.81 -6.61 17.16
C GLY A 218 42.54 -5.10 17.26
N ALA A 219 42.29 -4.47 16.12
CA ALA A 219 42.04 -3.03 16.07
C ALA A 219 40.73 -2.67 16.80
N ILE A 220 40.70 -1.44 17.33
CA ILE A 220 39.53 -0.84 17.96
C ILE A 220 39.25 0.43 17.18
N GLY A 221 37.97 0.67 16.87
CA GLY A 221 37.54 1.87 16.16
C GLY A 221 37.93 3.14 16.91
N PHE A 222 38.25 4.17 16.13
CA PHE A 222 38.57 5.50 16.65
C PHE A 222 37.30 6.34 16.89
N GLY A 223 36.13 5.87 16.44
CA GLY A 223 34.87 6.60 16.49
C GLY A 223 34.79 7.73 15.47
N THR A 224 35.71 7.76 14.50
CA THR A 224 35.75 8.74 13.41
C THR A 224 35.56 8.00 12.09
N PHE A 225 34.38 8.14 11.50
CA PHE A 225 34.01 7.37 10.32
C PHE A 225 34.42 8.06 9.02
N VAL A 226 34.98 7.28 8.10
CA VAL A 226 35.17 7.65 6.70
C VAL A 226 34.06 7.08 5.83
N TRP A 227 33.85 7.68 4.66
CA TRP A 227 32.87 7.18 3.70
C TRP A 227 33.36 5.86 3.06
N PRO A 228 32.55 4.78 3.00
CA PRO A 228 33.02 3.43 2.71
C PRO A 228 33.18 3.09 1.22
N THR A 229 32.95 4.03 0.32
CA THR A 229 32.98 3.80 -1.14
C THR A 229 33.39 5.07 -1.87
N THR A 230 33.62 4.99 -3.17
CA THR A 230 33.90 6.16 -4.01
C THR A 230 32.63 6.95 -4.37
N SER A 231 31.46 6.31 -4.34
CA SER A 231 30.18 6.92 -4.67
C SER A 231 29.49 7.48 -3.43
N HIS A 232 28.94 8.68 -3.51
CA HIS A 232 28.28 9.37 -2.38
C HIS A 232 26.76 9.52 -2.59
N TRP A 233 26.19 8.67 -3.44
CA TRP A 233 24.77 8.69 -3.78
C TRP A 233 24.07 7.47 -3.21
N VAL A 234 22.91 7.67 -2.58
CA VAL A 234 22.02 6.57 -2.19
C VAL A 234 21.41 6.01 -3.48
N GLY A 235 21.66 4.73 -3.75
CA GLY A 235 21.23 4.05 -4.98
C GLY A 235 20.00 3.18 -4.82
N GLY A 236 19.69 2.79 -3.58
CA GLY A 236 18.59 1.89 -3.25
C GLY A 236 17.76 2.44 -2.10
N TYR A 237 17.83 1.78 -0.96
CA TYR A 237 17.07 2.08 0.25
C TYR A 237 17.87 2.94 1.25
N ASP A 238 17.20 3.91 1.87
CA ASP A 238 17.75 4.70 2.99
C ASP A 238 17.49 3.99 4.34
N TYR A 239 18.09 4.48 5.42
CA TYR A 239 17.88 3.96 6.77
C TYR A 239 16.42 4.14 7.21
N SER A 240 15.71 3.03 7.34
CA SER A 240 14.30 2.98 7.71
C SER A 240 14.00 1.77 8.61
N PRO A 241 14.11 1.93 9.94
CA PRO A 241 13.77 0.88 10.90
C PRO A 241 12.30 0.43 10.80
N GLU A 242 11.42 1.33 10.40
CA GLU A 242 9.97 1.08 10.22
C GLU A 242 9.69 0.05 9.11
N THR A 243 10.59 -0.04 8.12
CA THR A 243 10.54 -1.06 7.06
C THR A 243 11.61 -2.14 7.25
N GLY A 244 12.13 -2.25 8.47
CA GLY A 244 13.24 -3.11 8.81
C GLY A 244 14.55 -2.82 8.09
N HIS A 245 14.66 -1.79 7.24
CA HIS A 245 15.90 -1.49 6.53
C HIS A 245 16.87 -0.72 7.42
N ARG A 246 17.68 -1.44 8.21
CA ARG A 246 18.65 -0.87 9.16
C ARG A 246 20.02 -0.63 8.51
N ALA A 247 20.05 -0.20 7.26
CA ALA A 247 21.25 0.06 6.48
C ALA A 247 21.04 1.26 5.54
N ILE A 248 22.10 1.66 4.84
CA ILE A 248 22.04 2.67 3.78
C ILE A 248 22.61 2.03 2.51
N ASP A 249 21.84 2.04 1.42
CA ASP A 249 22.28 1.48 0.14
C ASP A 249 23.00 2.52 -0.69
N LEU A 250 24.31 2.38 -0.79
CA LEU A 250 25.15 3.27 -1.59
C LEU A 250 25.28 2.75 -3.01
N ALA A 251 24.99 3.60 -4.00
CA ALA A 251 25.12 3.26 -5.41
C ALA A 251 26.57 2.89 -5.74
N GLY A 252 26.77 1.86 -6.55
CA GLY A 252 28.11 1.43 -6.96
C GLY A 252 28.05 0.58 -8.22
N SER A 253 29.22 0.29 -8.78
CA SER A 253 29.37 -0.67 -9.89
C SER A 253 30.12 -1.90 -9.40
N LEU A 254 29.92 -3.03 -10.07
CA LEU A 254 30.72 -4.22 -9.79
C LEU A 254 32.21 -3.90 -9.93
N GLY A 255 32.99 -4.22 -8.90
CA GLY A 255 34.43 -3.91 -8.84
C GLY A 255 34.78 -2.55 -8.25
N SER A 256 33.82 -1.71 -7.87
CA SER A 256 34.08 -0.51 -7.07
C SER A 256 34.75 -0.89 -5.74
N GLY A 257 35.76 -0.12 -5.35
CA GLY A 257 36.44 -0.32 -4.07
C GLY A 257 35.51 -0.01 -2.88
N ILE A 258 35.46 -0.92 -1.92
CA ILE A 258 34.74 -0.79 -0.65
C ILE A 258 35.76 -0.77 0.49
N PHE A 259 35.60 0.18 1.40
CA PHE A 259 36.51 0.43 2.51
C PHE A 259 35.77 0.29 3.84
N ALA A 260 36.49 -0.14 4.88
CA ALA A 260 35.98 -0.05 6.24
C ALA A 260 35.80 1.43 6.61
N THR A 261 34.69 1.76 7.27
CA THR A 261 34.41 3.13 7.72
C THR A 261 35.27 3.55 8.91
N ASP A 262 35.76 2.60 9.70
CA ASP A 262 36.68 2.80 10.81
C ASP A 262 37.56 1.57 10.98
N ALA A 263 38.57 1.65 11.84
CA ALA A 263 39.36 0.50 12.26
C ALA A 263 38.49 -0.49 13.06
N GLY A 264 38.77 -1.79 12.92
CA GLY A 264 38.07 -2.83 13.64
C GLY A 264 38.55 -4.22 13.24
N VAL A 265 37.83 -5.24 13.68
CA VAL A 265 38.15 -6.64 13.45
C VAL A 265 37.08 -7.30 12.60
N ILE A 266 37.49 -8.01 11.56
CA ILE A 266 36.57 -8.80 10.74
C ILE A 266 36.04 -9.97 11.59
N VAL A 267 34.74 -9.99 11.85
CA VAL A 267 34.04 -11.05 12.59
C VAL A 267 33.21 -11.96 11.67
N TYR A 268 33.05 -11.56 10.40
CA TYR A 268 32.42 -12.35 9.34
C TYR A 268 32.97 -11.91 7.98
N ALA A 269 33.33 -12.84 7.11
CA ALA A 269 33.69 -12.59 5.72
C ALA A 269 33.33 -13.78 4.82
N GLY A 270 32.28 -13.65 4.01
CA GLY A 270 31.87 -14.70 3.08
C GLY A 270 30.39 -14.64 2.70
N TRP A 271 29.89 -15.74 2.16
CA TRP A 271 28.50 -15.88 1.75
C TRP A 271 27.56 -16.01 2.95
N ASN A 272 26.55 -15.14 3.01
CA ASN A 272 25.53 -15.05 4.04
C ASN A 272 24.21 -15.73 3.64
N ASP A 273 23.72 -16.60 4.53
CA ASP A 273 22.53 -17.45 4.30
C ASP A 273 21.19 -16.71 4.53
N TYR A 274 21.22 -15.47 5.02
CA TYR A 274 20.04 -14.60 5.23
C TYR A 274 19.78 -13.66 4.04
N GLY A 275 20.43 -13.90 2.90
CA GLY A 275 20.16 -13.18 1.66
C GLY A 275 21.00 -11.91 1.44
N TYR A 276 21.99 -11.64 2.30
CA TYR A 276 22.92 -10.51 2.11
C TYR A 276 23.98 -10.80 1.03
N GLY A 277 24.08 -12.05 0.54
CA GLY A 277 25.11 -12.46 -0.41
C GLY A 277 26.50 -12.44 0.23
N ASN A 278 27.52 -11.99 -0.51
CA ASN A 278 28.86 -11.85 0.07
C ASN A 278 28.92 -10.62 0.98
N MET A 279 29.19 -10.85 2.26
CA MET A 279 29.20 -9.82 3.30
C MET A 279 30.53 -9.84 4.07
N ILE A 280 30.96 -8.66 4.51
CA ILE A 280 31.99 -8.47 5.55
C ILE A 280 31.34 -7.74 6.73
N MET A 281 31.55 -8.23 7.94
CA MET A 281 31.15 -7.56 9.18
C MET A 281 32.38 -7.26 10.02
N ILE A 282 32.45 -6.02 10.53
CA ILE A 282 33.56 -5.50 11.31
C ILE A 282 33.01 -5.07 12.67
N ASP A 283 33.67 -5.54 13.73
CA ASP A 283 33.47 -5.17 15.15
C ASP A 283 34.54 -4.20 15.63
#